data_AF-A0A972RZU2-F1
#
_entry.id   AF-A0A972RZU2-F1
#
_cell.length_a   1.000
_cell.length_b   1.000
_cell.length_c   1.000
_cell.angle_alpha   90.00
_cell.angle_beta   90.00
_cell.angle_gamma   90.00
#
_symmetry.space_group_name_H-M   'P 1'
#
loop_
_entity.id
_entity.type
_entity.pdbx_description
1 polymer ?
#
loop_
_entity_poly.entity_id
_entity_poly.type
_entity_poly.pdbx_seq_one_letter_code
_entity_poly.pdbx_strand_id
1 'polypeptide(L)'
;MWLEKGWAKVAPLLTPLGYLYGRLMLLRRKAYQKGLFASYRPRAFVVSVGNLSLGGEGKTPLVLWLANLLREKGFRAAILTRGYRGKLRGPVVASRGEGPLFAPEEIGDEAYLLAAKSRSPVMVARDRVQGAFW
;
A
#
# COMPACT_ATOMS: atom_id res chain seq x y z
N MET A 1 13.05 23.39 15.43
CA MET A 1 12.61 24.17 16.60
C MET A 1 11.54 25.22 16.24
N TRP A 2 10.46 24.85 15.53
CA TRP A 2 9.37 25.79 15.16
C TRP A 2 7.95 25.16 15.18
N LEU A 3 7.75 23.93 15.68
CA LEU A 3 6.45 23.25 15.64
C LEU A 3 5.95 22.70 16.99
N GLU A 4 6.73 22.80 18.07
CA GLU A 4 6.43 22.03 19.30
C GLU A 4 5.45 22.71 20.26
N LYS A 5 5.22 24.03 20.17
CA LYS A 5 4.41 24.75 21.18
C LYS A 5 2.91 24.88 20.87
N GLY A 6 2.48 24.77 19.60
CA GLY A 6 1.08 24.95 19.20
C GLY A 6 0.24 23.67 19.30
N TRP A 7 0.81 22.54 18.90
CA TRP A 7 0.10 21.25 18.81
C TRP A 7 -0.14 20.61 20.18
N ALA A 8 0.75 20.86 21.16
CA ALA A 8 0.62 20.33 22.51
C ALA A 8 -0.67 20.79 23.23
N LYS A 9 -1.22 21.96 22.86
CA LYS A 9 -2.45 22.50 23.45
C LYS A 9 -3.73 21.93 22.82
N VAL A 10 -3.69 21.53 21.54
CA VAL A 10 -4.84 20.94 20.82
C VAL A 10 -4.84 19.41 20.83
N ALA A 11 -3.68 18.79 21.08
CA ALA A 11 -3.55 17.35 21.26
C ALA A 11 -4.55 16.76 22.27
N PRO A 12 -4.74 17.33 23.49
CA PRO A 12 -5.73 16.79 24.44
C PRO A 12 -7.17 16.87 23.92
N LEU A 13 -7.52 17.82 23.06
CA LEU A 13 -8.86 17.92 22.46
C LEU A 13 -9.12 16.82 21.41
N LEU A 14 -8.06 16.28 20.79
CA LEU A 14 -8.13 15.18 19.83
C LEU A 14 -8.05 13.81 20.50
N THR A 15 -7.68 13.72 21.79
CA THR A 15 -7.61 12.44 22.52
C THR A 15 -8.92 11.65 22.57
N PRO A 16 -10.12 12.24 22.80
CA PRO A 16 -11.36 11.45 22.79
C PRO A 16 -11.68 10.90 21.39
N LEU A 17 -11.43 11.67 20.33
CA LEU A 17 -11.56 11.18 18.95
C LEU A 17 -10.56 10.06 18.66
N GLY A 18 -9.31 10.19 19.13
CA GLY A 18 -8.28 9.16 18.99
C GLY A 18 -8.67 7.86 19.69
N TYR A 19 -9.21 7.95 20.90
CA TYR A 19 -9.71 6.80 21.65
C TYR A 19 -10.87 6.11 20.94
N LEU A 20 -11.84 6.88 20.43
CA LEU A 20 -12.96 6.36 19.66
C LEU A 20 -12.48 5.65 18.38
N TYR A 21 -11.59 6.28 17.63
CA TYR A 21 -10.98 5.66 16.44
C TYR A 21 -10.26 4.35 16.78
N GLY A 22 -9.48 4.34 17.87
CA GLY A 22 -8.80 3.13 18.37
C GLY A 22 -9.77 2.00 18.72
N ARG A 23 -10.87 2.31 19.42
CA ARG A 23 -11.93 1.34 19.73
C ARG A 23 -12.59 0.79 18.47
N LEU A 24 -12.91 1.64 17.49
CA LEU A 24 -13.48 1.21 16.21
C LEU A 24 -12.52 0.30 15.44
N MET A 25 -11.21 0.61 15.40
CA MET A 25 -10.21 -0.24 14.76
C MET A 25 -10.04 -1.60 15.48
N LEU A 26 -10.14 -1.64 16.81
CA LEU A 26 -10.14 -2.88 17.58
C LEU A 26 -11.37 -3.75 17.26
N LEU A 27 -12.55 -3.16 17.18
CA LEU A 27 -13.78 -3.86 16.80
C LEU A 27 -13.67 -4.41 15.38
N ARG A 28 -13.18 -3.60 14.44
CA ARG A 28 -12.92 -4.02 13.06
C ARG A 28 -11.96 -5.22 13.02
N ARG A 29 -10.84 -5.17 13.75
CA ARG A 29 -9.88 -6.27 13.84
C ARG A 29 -10.53 -7.55 14.36
N LYS A 30 -11.32 -7.46 15.44
CA LYS A 30 -12.05 -8.59 16.01
C LYS A 30 -13.05 -9.19 15.01
N ALA A 31 -13.73 -8.36 14.22
CA ALA A 31 -14.66 -8.85 13.20
C ALA A 31 -13.96 -9.65 12.08
N TYR A 32 -12.79 -9.20 11.60
CA TYR A 32 -11.98 -10.00 10.67
C TYR A 32 -11.49 -11.32 11.30
N GLN A 33 -11.03 -11.29 12.55
CA GLN A 33 -10.58 -12.50 13.25
C GLN A 33 -11.69 -13.54 13.45
N LYS A 34 -12.93 -13.07 13.66
CA LYS A 34 -14.12 -13.91 13.79
C LYS A 34 -14.70 -14.37 12.43
N GLY A 35 -14.08 -14.00 11.31
CA GLY A 35 -14.57 -14.35 9.97
C GLY A 35 -15.86 -13.63 9.56
N LEU A 36 -16.25 -12.55 10.26
CA LEU A 36 -17.46 -11.79 9.93
C LEU A 36 -17.33 -10.98 8.63
N PHE A 37 -16.10 -10.75 8.18
CA PHE A 37 -15.82 -10.08 6.90
C PHE A 37 -15.16 -11.05 5.92
N ALA A 38 -15.58 -10.94 4.66
CA ALA A 38 -15.01 -11.71 3.56
C ALA A 38 -13.50 -11.46 3.46
N SER A 39 -12.73 -12.55 3.35
CA SER A 39 -11.28 -12.54 3.17
C SER A 39 -10.94 -13.44 2.00
N TYR A 40 -10.16 -12.92 1.05
CA TYR A 40 -9.73 -13.68 -0.11
C TYR A 40 -8.29 -14.17 0.09
N ARG A 41 -8.06 -15.45 -0.23
CA ARG A 41 -6.73 -16.05 -0.22
C ARG A 41 -6.31 -16.35 -1.66
N PRO A 42 -5.42 -15.54 -2.25
CA PRO A 42 -4.91 -15.80 -3.60
C PRO A 42 -4.11 -17.11 -3.62
N ARG A 43 -4.03 -17.73 -4.81
CA ARG A 43 -3.23 -18.94 -5.05
C ARG A 43 -1.72 -18.68 -4.97
N ALA A 44 -1.30 -17.46 -5.28
CA ALA A 44 0.09 -17.02 -5.18
C ALA A 44 0.48 -16.72 -3.72
N PHE A 45 1.78 -16.85 -3.42
CA PHE A 45 2.33 -16.39 -2.15
C PHE A 45 2.31 -14.86 -2.09
N VAL A 46 1.68 -14.28 -1.06
CA VAL A 46 1.51 -12.83 -0.92
C VAL A 46 2.23 -12.30 0.30
N VAL A 47 3.10 -11.31 0.08
CA VAL A 47 3.75 -10.52 1.12
C VAL A 47 3.11 -9.14 1.18
N SER A 48 2.49 -8.81 2.31
CA SER A 48 1.92 -7.48 2.54
C SER A 48 2.95 -6.58 3.22
N VAL A 49 3.41 -5.55 2.51
CA VAL A 49 4.29 -4.50 3.07
C VAL A 49 3.43 -3.29 3.46
N GLY A 50 3.39 -2.96 4.74
CA GLY A 50 2.58 -1.87 5.31
C GLY A 50 3.31 -1.16 6.44
N ASN A 51 2.72 -0.08 6.94
CA ASN A 51 3.20 0.65 8.11
C ASN A 51 2.00 1.09 8.94
N LEU A 52 2.22 1.23 10.24
CA LEU A 52 1.24 1.67 11.24
C LEU A 52 1.14 3.19 11.33
N SER A 53 2.19 3.91 10.93
CA SER A 53 2.25 5.38 10.96
C SER A 53 1.93 6.01 9.60
N LEU A 54 1.42 7.25 9.65
CA LEU A 54 1.22 8.12 8.50
C LEU A 54 2.52 8.88 8.21
N GLY A 55 3.29 8.46 7.20
CA GLY A 55 4.57 9.08 6.85
C GLY A 55 5.41 8.27 5.86
N GLY A 56 6.44 8.91 5.30
CA GLY A 56 7.40 8.33 4.36
C GLY A 56 8.44 7.44 5.02
N GLU A 57 8.02 6.30 5.59
CA GLU A 57 8.90 5.40 6.36
C GLU A 57 9.52 4.29 5.51
N GLY A 58 9.98 4.60 4.30
CA GLY A 58 10.80 3.66 3.53
C GLY A 58 10.09 2.42 2.97
N LYS A 59 8.75 2.36 2.97
CA LYS A 59 7.99 1.25 2.35
C LYS A 59 8.39 1.03 0.90
N THR A 60 8.49 2.10 0.11
CA THR A 60 8.76 2.02 -1.32
C THR A 60 10.17 1.45 -1.59
N PRO A 61 11.25 1.93 -0.92
CA PRO A 61 12.54 1.25 -0.94
C PRO A 61 12.49 -0.24 -0.56
N LEU A 62 11.77 -0.59 0.51
CA LEU A 62 11.65 -1.98 0.97
C LEU A 62 10.95 -2.88 -0.05
N VAL A 63 9.86 -2.39 -0.67
CA VAL A 63 9.14 -3.12 -1.72
C VAL A 63 10.03 -3.34 -2.94
N LEU A 64 10.78 -2.32 -3.37
CA LEU A 64 11.72 -2.44 -4.49
C LEU A 64 12.83 -3.46 -4.19
N TRP A 65 13.44 -3.36 -3.00
CA TRP A 65 14.47 -4.30 -2.56
C TRP A 65 13.95 -5.74 -2.54
N LEU A 66 12.78 -5.97 -1.92
CA LEU A 66 12.20 -7.30 -1.82
C LEU A 66 11.84 -7.87 -3.19
N ALA A 67 11.23 -7.06 -4.06
CA ALA A 67 10.87 -7.50 -5.41
C ALA A 67 12.10 -7.88 -6.24
N ASN A 68 13.17 -7.09 -6.15
CA ASN A 68 14.44 -7.37 -6.82
C ASN A 68 15.11 -8.62 -6.24
N LEU A 69 15.19 -8.76 -4.92
CA LEU A 69 15.75 -9.94 -4.25
C LEU A 69 15.02 -11.23 -4.67
N LEU A 70 13.69 -11.21 -4.71
CA LEU A 70 12.91 -12.38 -5.13
C LEU A 70 13.17 -12.72 -6.61
N ARG A 71 13.29 -11.70 -7.46
CA ARG A 71 13.62 -11.90 -8.87
C ARG A 71 15.04 -12.47 -9.06
N GLU A 72 16.02 -11.97 -8.31
CA GLU A 72 17.40 -12.47 -8.30
C GLU A 72 17.46 -13.94 -7.86
N LYS A 73 16.57 -14.34 -6.95
CA LYS A 73 16.38 -15.75 -6.54
C LYS A 73 15.57 -16.61 -7.54
N GLY A 74 15.22 -16.06 -8.71
CA GLY A 74 14.50 -16.77 -9.77
C GLY A 74 12.98 -16.82 -9.61
N PHE A 75 12.41 -16.12 -8.63
CA PHE A 75 10.96 -16.06 -8.46
C PHE A 75 10.30 -15.05 -9.40
N ARG A 76 9.11 -15.38 -9.89
CA ARG A 76 8.23 -14.45 -10.62
C ARG A 76 7.47 -13.60 -9.61
N ALA A 77 8.05 -12.48 -9.20
CA ALA A 77 7.43 -11.52 -8.30
C ALA A 77 6.67 -10.43 -9.07
N ALA A 78 5.52 -9.99 -8.54
CA ALA A 78 4.78 -8.83 -9.03
C ALA A 78 4.43 -7.92 -7.85
N ILE A 79 4.35 -6.61 -8.11
CA ILE A 79 4.05 -5.60 -7.10
C ILE A 79 2.61 -5.14 -7.29
N LEU A 80 1.81 -5.21 -6.22
CA LEU A 80 0.44 -4.72 -6.21
C LEU A 80 0.32 -3.48 -5.32
N THR A 81 -0.08 -2.37 -5.93
CA THR A 81 -0.27 -1.08 -5.25
C THR A 81 -1.69 -0.54 -5.48
N ARG A 82 -2.12 0.38 -4.61
CA ARG A 82 -3.45 0.98 -4.68
C ARG A 82 -3.55 2.07 -5.76
N GLY A 83 -2.42 2.64 -6.19
CA GLY A 83 -2.39 3.85 -7.02
C GLY A 83 -2.92 5.08 -6.29
N TYR A 84 -2.43 5.35 -5.09
CA TYR A 84 -2.92 6.47 -4.28
C TYR A 84 -2.74 7.80 -5.03
N ARG A 85 -3.80 8.63 -5.03
CA ARG A 85 -3.91 9.89 -5.79
C ARG A 85 -3.87 9.77 -7.32
N GLY A 86 -3.76 8.56 -7.88
CA GLY A 86 -3.96 8.34 -9.31
C GLY A 86 -5.44 8.43 -9.71
N LYS A 87 -5.71 8.81 -10.95
CA LYS A 87 -7.06 8.80 -11.56
C LYS A 87 -7.57 7.38 -11.84
N LEU A 88 -6.68 6.47 -12.24
CA LEU A 88 -7.01 5.09 -12.55
C LEU A 88 -7.26 4.30 -11.26
N ARG A 89 -8.43 3.64 -11.20
CA ARG A 89 -8.82 2.82 -10.05
C ARG A 89 -8.35 1.36 -10.16
N GLY A 90 -7.91 0.96 -11.34
CA GLY A 90 -7.50 -0.41 -11.65
C GLY A 90 -8.67 -1.40 -11.77
N PRO A 91 -8.37 -2.70 -12.01
CA PRO A 91 -7.03 -3.26 -12.17
C PRO A 91 -6.38 -2.84 -13.50
N VAL A 92 -5.18 -2.27 -13.45
CA VAL A 92 -4.39 -1.90 -14.63
C VAL A 92 -2.91 -2.25 -14.43
N VAL A 93 -2.28 -2.78 -15.48
CA VAL A 93 -0.84 -3.06 -15.49
C VAL A 93 -0.11 -1.74 -15.67
N ALA A 94 0.48 -1.22 -14.59
CA ALA A 94 1.23 0.04 -14.61
C ALA A 94 2.64 -0.11 -15.18
N SER A 95 3.22 -1.32 -15.12
CA SER A 95 4.53 -1.66 -15.70
C SER A 95 4.64 -3.16 -15.91
N ARG A 96 5.36 -3.57 -16.96
CA ARG A 96 5.78 -4.95 -17.19
C ARG A 96 7.20 -5.25 -16.68
N GLY A 97 7.81 -4.30 -15.97
CA GLY A 97 9.22 -4.35 -15.54
C GLY A 97 10.20 -3.59 -16.43
N GLU A 98 9.68 -2.79 -17.36
CA GLU A 98 10.44 -2.03 -18.38
C GLU A 98 10.20 -0.52 -18.28
N GLY A 99 9.60 -0.08 -17.17
CA GLY A 99 9.18 1.31 -16.96
C GLY A 99 7.66 1.49 -16.91
N PRO A 100 7.19 2.71 -16.60
CA PRO A 100 5.78 3.03 -16.48
C PRO A 100 5.06 3.06 -17.83
N LEU A 101 3.86 2.50 -17.87
CA LEU A 101 2.95 2.51 -19.03
C LEU A 101 1.97 3.69 -19.01
N PHE A 102 1.90 4.42 -17.88
CA PHE A 102 0.96 5.51 -17.65
C PHE A 102 1.67 6.68 -16.96
N ALA A 103 1.09 7.87 -17.07
CA ALA A 103 1.62 9.07 -16.43
C ALA A 103 1.40 9.07 -14.91
N PRO A 104 2.19 9.81 -14.11
CA PRO A 104 2.03 9.89 -12.65
C PRO A 104 0.63 10.34 -12.23
N GLU A 105 -0.04 11.20 -12.99
CA GLU A 105 -1.39 11.68 -12.70
C GLU A 105 -2.44 10.57 -12.82
N GLU A 106 -2.14 9.53 -13.59
CA GLU A 106 -3.04 8.40 -13.84
C GLU A 106 -2.89 7.32 -12.79
N ILE A 107 -1.65 6.92 -12.47
CA ILE A 107 -1.38 5.80 -11.57
C ILE A 107 -0.95 6.23 -10.16
N GLY A 108 -0.65 7.51 -9.96
CA GLY A 108 -0.12 8.09 -8.72
C GLY A 108 1.40 7.97 -8.60
N ASP A 109 2.02 8.92 -7.90
CA ASP A 109 3.48 9.05 -7.80
C ASP A 109 4.18 7.80 -7.26
N GLU A 110 3.60 7.14 -6.24
CA GLU A 110 4.18 5.94 -5.64
C GLU A 110 4.18 4.77 -6.65
N ALA A 111 3.07 4.60 -7.39
CA ALA A 111 2.98 3.55 -8.39
C ALA A 111 3.91 3.83 -9.57
N TYR A 112 4.00 5.08 -10.00
CA TYR A 112 4.93 5.51 -11.04
C TYR A 112 6.39 5.26 -10.65
N LEU A 113 6.77 5.61 -9.42
CA LEU A 113 8.12 5.37 -8.90
C LEU A 113 8.45 3.87 -8.85
N LEU A 114 7.50 3.04 -8.40
CA LEU A 114 7.64 1.58 -8.41
C LEU A 114 7.79 1.06 -9.84
N ALA A 115 6.95 1.53 -10.76
CA ALA A 115 6.97 1.15 -12.17
C ALA A 115 8.28 1.53 -12.88
N ALA A 116 8.88 2.67 -12.52
CA ALA A 116 10.12 3.17 -13.08
C ALA A 116 11.36 2.46 -12.54
N LYS A 117 11.35 2.03 -11.27
CA LYS A 117 12.53 1.45 -10.61
C LYS A 117 12.48 -0.07 -10.45
N SER A 118 11.30 -0.67 -10.50
CA SER A 118 11.15 -2.10 -10.39
C SER A 118 11.40 -2.76 -11.74
N ARG A 119 12.11 -3.88 -11.71
CA ARG A 119 12.16 -4.80 -12.83
C ARG A 119 10.98 -5.78 -12.80
N SER A 120 10.19 -5.80 -11.74
CA SER A 120 9.02 -6.67 -11.64
C SER A 120 7.77 -5.96 -12.18
N PRO A 121 6.78 -6.70 -12.70
CA PRO A 121 5.49 -6.10 -13.07
C PRO A 121 4.86 -5.35 -11.90
N VAL A 122 4.24 -4.21 -12.20
CA VAL A 122 3.54 -3.37 -11.23
C VAL A 122 2.09 -3.26 -11.65
N MET A 123 1.18 -3.63 -10.74
CA MET A 123 -0.26 -3.57 -10.92
C MET A 123 -0.85 -2.52 -9.99
N VAL A 124 -1.72 -1.66 -10.55
CA VAL A 124 -2.52 -0.72 -9.78
C VAL A 124 -3.94 -1.27 -9.67
N ALA A 125 -4.40 -1.51 -8.44
CA ALA A 125 -5.77 -1.89 -8.17
C ALA A 125 -6.22 -1.38 -6.79
N ARG A 126 -7.33 -0.63 -6.74
CA ARG A 126 -7.89 -0.13 -5.48
C ARG A 126 -8.41 -1.28 -4.60
N ASP A 127 -8.96 -2.29 -5.24
CA ASP A 127 -9.28 -3.59 -4.66
C ASP A 127 -8.14 -4.57 -4.97
N ARG A 128 -7.38 -4.94 -3.93
CA ARG A 128 -6.24 -5.84 -4.08
C ARG A 128 -6.65 -7.26 -4.44
N VAL A 129 -7.89 -7.66 -4.16
CA VAL A 129 -8.40 -8.98 -4.55
C VAL A 129 -8.50 -9.07 -6.06
N GLN A 130 -9.07 -8.06 -6.70
CA GLN A 130 -9.20 -7.98 -8.15
C GLN A 130 -7.84 -7.88 -8.85
N GLY A 131 -6.88 -7.18 -8.25
CA GLY A 131 -5.52 -7.10 -8.77
C GLY A 131 -4.68 -8.38 -8.62
N ALA A 132 -5.13 -9.36 -7.84
CA ALA A 132 -4.42 -10.63 -7.60
C ALA A 132 -4.75 -11.74 -8.63
N PHE A 133 -5.65 -11.47 -9.58
CA PHE A 133 -6.02 -12.43 -10.64
C PHE A 133 -5.12 -12.37 -11.89
N TRP A 134 -4.03 -11.61 -11.82
CA TRP A 134 -3.11 -11.37 -12.93
C TRP A 134 -1.81 -12.16 -12.78
#